data_AF-A0A7W4GDR1-F1
#
_entry.id   AF-A0A7W4GDR1-F1
#
_cell.length_a   1.000
_cell.length_b   1.000
_cell.length_c   1.000
_cell.angle_alpha   90.00
_cell.angle_beta   90.00
_cell.angle_gamma   90.00
#
_symmetry.space_group_name_H-M   'P 1'
#
loop_
_entity.id
_entity.type
_entity.pdbx_description
1 polymer ?
#
loop_
_entity_poly.entity_id
_entity_poly.type
_entity_poly.pdbx_seq_one_letter_code
_entity_poly.pdbx_strand_id
1 'polypeptide(L)'
;MFTDPIIEDSVNQYSANQDSIFDNIKQQQTQQARIASVFINRNKSIEVDIENLDKLTQTYPSNKLLAFNLMLLCSNSTATVCDEVMMQRALNTDNQNGALLLQMALYQLKSANIEKAKTSLTQFTHSQRYNEYSGDYFSTVDLALKEAGANDDFSLKIAVLGIAATRYKTNYAPLAKLCKKTDTDNAVLLNICLETSEKLIESKGGLLTHQMGLSMQKNVLEKYDDSEGVAENASAQKALDTFNEEANIAMNMVLRSRKRTEYWLSLNVDYGEMGAFEYIIDQAKQTSENNQQDPCAINW
;
A
#
# COMPACT_ATOMS: atom_id res chain seq x y z
N MET A 1 -14.11 -0.40 -15.41
CA MET A 1 -14.67 -1.75 -15.60
C MET A 1 -14.24 -2.20 -16.97
N PHE A 2 -13.37 -3.20 -17.04
CA PHE A 2 -12.70 -3.62 -18.28
C PHE A 2 -13.71 -4.35 -19.18
N THR A 3 -14.09 -3.75 -20.32
CA THR A 3 -15.01 -4.34 -21.31
C THR A 3 -14.27 -5.02 -22.47
N ASP A 4 -12.99 -5.33 -22.27
CA ASP A 4 -12.15 -5.95 -23.28
C ASP A 4 -12.22 -7.47 -23.14
N PRO A 5 -12.71 -8.21 -24.15
CA PRO A 5 -12.90 -9.66 -24.09
C PRO A 5 -11.63 -10.44 -23.69
N ILE A 6 -10.45 -9.93 -24.07
CA ILE A 6 -9.16 -10.54 -23.69
C ILE A 6 -8.95 -10.47 -22.18
N ILE A 7 -9.41 -9.39 -21.53
CA ILE A 7 -9.32 -9.22 -20.09
C ILE A 7 -10.29 -10.15 -19.36
N GLU A 8 -11.51 -10.30 -19.88
CA GLU A 8 -12.52 -11.19 -19.32
C GLU A 8 -12.09 -12.67 -19.42
N ASP A 9 -11.61 -13.11 -20.58
CA ASP A 9 -11.10 -14.48 -20.78
C ASP A 9 -9.89 -14.77 -19.90
N SER A 10 -8.98 -13.79 -19.74
CA SER A 10 -7.79 -13.94 -18.91
C SER A 10 -8.14 -14.10 -17.43
N VAL A 11 -9.14 -13.36 -16.94
CA VAL A 11 -9.68 -13.49 -15.56
C VAL A 11 -10.31 -14.88 -15.36
N ASN A 12 -11.09 -15.34 -16.34
CA ASN A 12 -11.74 -16.65 -16.29
C ASN A 12 -10.72 -17.80 -16.26
N GLN A 13 -9.67 -17.73 -17.08
CA GLN A 13 -8.61 -18.75 -17.13
C GLN A 13 -7.81 -18.85 -15.84
N TYR A 14 -7.48 -17.71 -15.21
CA TYR A 14 -6.85 -17.73 -13.89
C TYR A 14 -7.78 -18.33 -12.84
N SER A 15 -9.04 -17.87 -12.79
CA SER A 15 -10.02 -18.33 -11.81
C SER A 15 -10.23 -19.85 -11.89
N ALA A 16 -10.19 -20.43 -13.09
CA ALA A 16 -10.31 -21.87 -13.29
C ALA A 16 -9.13 -22.69 -12.74
N ASN A 17 -7.93 -22.12 -12.66
CA ASN A 17 -6.70 -22.82 -12.23
C ASN A 17 -6.19 -22.37 -10.86
N GLN A 18 -6.87 -21.42 -10.23
CA GLN A 18 -6.42 -20.73 -9.03
C GLN A 18 -6.08 -21.69 -7.88
N ASP A 19 -6.98 -22.64 -7.57
CA ASP A 19 -6.80 -23.59 -6.48
C ASP A 19 -5.56 -24.48 -6.69
N SER A 20 -5.36 -24.97 -7.92
CA SER A 20 -4.20 -25.80 -8.25
C SER A 20 -2.88 -25.01 -8.14
N ILE A 21 -2.87 -23.75 -8.59
CA ILE A 21 -1.68 -22.90 -8.49
C ILE A 21 -1.37 -22.61 -7.02
N PHE A 22 -2.38 -22.31 -6.20
CA PHE A 22 -2.20 -22.03 -4.78
C PHE A 22 -1.72 -23.24 -3.99
N ASP A 23 -2.20 -24.44 -4.34
CA ASP A 23 -1.71 -25.67 -3.75
C ASP A 23 -0.26 -25.98 -4.15
N ASN A 24 0.12 -25.68 -5.40
CA ASN A 24 1.53 -25.75 -5.82
C ASN A 24 2.41 -24.79 -5.02
N ILE A 25 1.97 -23.54 -4.79
CA ILE A 25 2.72 -22.58 -3.94
C ILE A 25 2.97 -23.16 -2.55
N LYS A 26 1.97 -23.80 -1.92
CA LYS A 26 2.13 -24.41 -0.58
C LYS A 26 3.16 -25.55 -0.56
N GLN A 27 3.36 -26.24 -1.68
CA GLN A 27 4.33 -27.33 -1.82
C GLN A 27 5.76 -26.81 -2.04
N GLN A 28 5.91 -25.59 -2.56
CA GLN A 28 7.22 -24.97 -2.76
C GLN A 28 7.88 -24.65 -1.40
N GLN A 29 9.19 -24.88 -1.32
CA GLN A 29 9.95 -24.62 -0.10
C GLN A 29 10.67 -23.26 -0.10
N THR A 30 10.57 -22.49 -1.18
CA THR A 30 11.23 -21.18 -1.33
C THR A 30 10.71 -20.18 -0.29
N GLN A 31 11.54 -19.21 0.08
CA GLN A 31 11.13 -18.14 0.99
C GLN A 31 9.94 -17.37 0.41
N GLN A 32 9.98 -17.07 -0.89
CA GLN A 32 8.97 -16.34 -1.63
C GLN A 32 7.62 -17.06 -1.61
N ALA A 33 7.60 -18.38 -1.88
CA ALA A 33 6.38 -19.16 -1.82
C ALA A 33 5.78 -19.21 -0.41
N ARG A 34 6.62 -19.32 0.64
CA ARG A 34 6.15 -19.29 2.03
C ARG A 34 5.53 -17.94 2.40
N ILE A 35 6.14 -16.84 1.98
CA ILE A 35 5.62 -15.49 2.23
C ILE A 35 4.32 -15.27 1.44
N ALA A 36 4.33 -15.56 0.14
CA ALA A 36 3.18 -15.42 -0.74
C ALA A 36 2.00 -16.29 -0.28
N SER A 37 2.25 -17.48 0.25
CA SER A 37 1.21 -18.36 0.78
C SER A 37 0.35 -17.69 1.85
N VAL A 38 0.94 -16.85 2.70
CA VAL A 38 0.22 -16.11 3.76
C VAL A 38 -0.56 -14.93 3.18
N PHE A 39 -0.06 -14.30 2.11
CA PHE A 39 -0.76 -13.22 1.42
C PHE A 39 -1.94 -13.71 0.58
N ILE A 40 -1.79 -14.91 0.00
CA ILE A 40 -2.76 -15.52 -0.90
C ILE A 40 -3.86 -16.25 -0.11
N ASN A 41 -3.48 -17.09 0.85
CA ASN A 41 -4.42 -17.86 1.66
C ASN A 41 -4.82 -17.10 2.92
N ARG A 42 -5.38 -15.90 2.74
CA ARG A 42 -5.90 -15.14 3.89
C ARG A 42 -7.00 -15.94 4.55
N ASN A 43 -6.83 -16.19 5.83
CA ASN A 43 -7.81 -16.93 6.59
C ASN A 43 -9.02 -16.04 6.83
N LYS A 44 -10.17 -16.66 7.16
CA LYS A 44 -11.34 -15.88 7.60
C LYS A 44 -11.11 -15.13 8.93
N SER A 45 -9.99 -15.38 9.61
CA SER A 45 -9.62 -14.77 10.89
C SER A 45 -8.26 -14.08 10.77
N ILE A 46 -8.24 -12.80 11.15
CA ILE A 46 -7.03 -11.97 11.20
C ILE A 46 -6.02 -12.51 12.22
N GLU A 47 -6.48 -13.16 13.28
CA GLU A 47 -5.63 -13.77 14.31
C GLU A 47 -4.76 -14.89 13.73
N VAL A 48 -5.33 -15.75 12.88
CA VAL A 48 -4.58 -16.83 12.21
C VAL A 48 -3.53 -16.25 11.25
N ASP A 49 -3.88 -15.18 10.52
CA ASP A 49 -2.94 -14.51 9.63
C ASP A 49 -1.78 -13.85 10.42
N ILE A 50 -2.07 -13.28 11.60
CA ILE A 50 -1.05 -12.74 12.52
C ILE A 50 -0.11 -13.84 13.00
N GLU A 51 -0.63 -14.98 13.46
CA GLU A 51 0.21 -16.09 13.92
C GLU A 51 1.12 -16.62 12.81
N ASN A 52 0.61 -16.71 11.59
CA ASN A 52 1.39 -17.15 10.43
C ASN A 52 2.48 -16.13 10.06
N LEU A 53 2.15 -14.84 10.05
CA LEU A 53 3.14 -13.79 9.82
C LEU A 53 4.18 -13.73 10.93
N ASP A 54 3.80 -13.88 12.20
CA ASP A 54 4.74 -13.89 13.32
C ASP A 54 5.76 -15.03 13.19
N LYS A 55 5.30 -16.26 12.92
CA LYS A 55 6.18 -17.40 12.64
C LYS A 55 7.16 -17.12 11.49
N LEU A 56 6.68 -16.48 10.41
CA LEU A 56 7.54 -16.10 9.29
C LEU A 56 8.52 -14.99 9.66
N THR A 57 8.12 -13.98 10.45
CA THR A 57 9.05 -12.94 10.90
C THR A 57 10.12 -13.50 11.84
N GLN A 58 9.83 -14.52 12.64
CA GLN A 58 10.84 -15.21 13.45
C GLN A 58 11.81 -16.02 12.59
N THR A 59 11.31 -16.62 11.49
CA THR A 59 12.13 -17.37 10.53
C THR A 59 12.99 -16.44 9.66
N TYR A 60 12.46 -15.28 9.29
CA TYR A 60 13.09 -14.30 8.40
C TYR A 60 13.11 -12.90 9.05
N PRO A 61 13.89 -12.69 10.13
CA PRO A 61 13.79 -11.49 10.98
C PRO A 61 14.24 -10.19 10.28
N SER A 62 15.02 -10.28 9.21
CA SER A 62 15.45 -9.14 8.40
C SER A 62 14.47 -8.78 7.27
N ASN A 63 13.40 -9.54 7.08
CA ASN A 63 12.46 -9.31 5.98
C ASN A 63 11.49 -8.15 6.34
N LYS A 64 11.71 -7.00 5.69
CA LYS A 64 10.98 -5.76 5.93
C LYS A 64 9.49 -5.85 5.54
N LEU A 65 9.18 -6.56 4.46
CA LEU A 65 7.81 -6.78 4.00
C LEU A 65 7.00 -7.57 5.04
N LEU A 66 7.58 -8.61 5.63
CA LEU A 66 6.94 -9.39 6.70
C LEU A 66 6.74 -8.55 7.96
N ALA A 67 7.77 -7.82 8.40
CA ALA A 67 7.69 -6.94 9.56
C ALA A 67 6.56 -5.89 9.40
N PHE A 68 6.50 -5.23 8.24
CA PHE A 68 5.45 -4.26 7.94
C PHE A 68 4.06 -4.87 7.95
N ASN A 69 3.85 -6.00 7.27
CA ASN A 69 2.54 -6.62 7.23
C ASN A 69 2.12 -7.13 8.61
N LEU A 70 3.02 -7.69 9.43
CA LEU A 70 2.69 -8.08 10.80
C LEU A 70 2.24 -6.88 11.65
N MET A 71 2.97 -5.76 11.61
CA MET A 71 2.56 -4.53 12.31
C MET A 71 1.22 -4.00 11.81
N LEU A 72 0.97 -4.07 10.50
CA LEU A 72 -0.28 -3.65 9.89
C LEU A 72 -1.48 -4.48 10.36
N LEU A 73 -1.35 -5.80 10.46
CA LEU A 73 -2.42 -6.62 11.03
C LEU A 73 -2.59 -6.36 12.52
N CYS A 74 -1.49 -6.17 13.25
CA CYS A 74 -1.53 -5.91 14.68
C CYS A 74 -2.11 -4.55 15.05
N SER A 75 -1.95 -3.53 14.21
CA SER A 75 -2.66 -2.24 14.38
C SER A 75 -4.18 -2.41 14.22
N ASN A 76 -4.64 -3.53 13.64
CA ASN A 76 -6.05 -3.86 13.43
C ASN A 76 -6.60 -4.96 14.36
N SER A 77 -5.78 -5.75 15.05
CA SER A 77 -6.21 -6.87 15.92
C SER A 77 -5.89 -6.64 17.41
N THR A 78 -6.44 -7.47 18.28
CA THR A 78 -6.09 -7.59 19.71
C THR A 78 -5.47 -8.96 20.02
N ALA A 79 -4.95 -9.65 19.00
CA ALA A 79 -4.23 -10.91 19.17
C ALA A 79 -3.08 -10.74 20.18
N THR A 80 -2.84 -11.77 21.00
CA THR A 80 -1.86 -11.71 22.10
C THR A 80 -0.42 -11.49 21.62
N VAL A 81 -0.09 -11.98 20.42
CA VAL A 81 1.19 -11.72 19.74
C VAL A 81 1.40 -10.23 19.42
N CYS A 82 0.33 -9.44 19.31
CA CYS A 82 0.40 -8.01 19.03
C CYS A 82 0.69 -7.20 20.30
N ASP A 83 1.89 -7.38 20.84
CA ASP A 83 2.40 -6.64 21.99
C ASP A 83 3.49 -5.62 21.61
N GLU A 84 3.91 -4.80 22.57
CA GLU A 84 4.94 -3.79 22.34
C GLU A 84 6.30 -4.39 21.97
N VAL A 85 6.61 -5.60 22.44
CA VAL A 85 7.89 -6.27 22.14
C VAL A 85 7.93 -6.67 20.68
N MET A 86 6.86 -7.27 20.17
CA MET A 86 6.71 -7.61 18.76
C MET A 86 6.73 -6.36 17.89
N MET A 87 5.95 -5.33 18.25
CA MET A 87 5.88 -4.08 17.49
C MET A 87 7.25 -3.39 17.42
N GLN A 88 8.02 -3.38 18.52
CA GLN A 88 9.37 -2.81 18.53
C GLN A 88 10.35 -3.66 17.72
N ARG A 89 10.26 -4.99 17.77
CA ARG A 89 11.08 -5.89 16.95
C ARG A 89 10.87 -5.62 15.47
N ALA A 90 9.61 -5.51 15.03
CA ALA A 90 9.29 -5.22 13.63
C ALA A 90 9.73 -3.80 13.21
N LEU A 91 9.59 -2.81 14.08
CA LEU A 91 10.08 -1.45 13.84
C LEU A 91 11.61 -1.42 13.65
N ASN A 92 12.35 -2.21 14.44
CA ASN A 92 13.81 -2.28 14.36
C ASN A 92 14.33 -2.88 13.04
N THR A 93 13.50 -3.64 12.31
CA THR A 93 13.85 -4.16 10.98
C THR A 93 14.07 -3.03 9.96
N ASP A 94 13.44 -1.88 10.17
CA ASP A 94 13.53 -0.74 9.24
C ASP A 94 13.07 0.60 9.85
N ASN A 95 13.73 1.04 10.92
CA ASN A 95 13.33 2.18 11.75
C ASN A 95 13.36 3.57 11.07
N GLN A 96 13.95 3.69 9.88
CA GLN A 96 13.96 4.93 9.09
C GLN A 96 12.73 5.10 8.19
N ASN A 97 11.88 4.07 8.10
CA ASN A 97 10.68 4.11 7.28
C ASN A 97 9.45 4.55 8.07
N GLY A 98 8.91 5.69 7.67
CA GLY A 98 7.72 6.28 8.25
C GLY A 98 6.51 5.35 8.24
N ALA A 99 6.39 4.42 7.29
CA ALA A 99 5.26 3.51 7.24
C ALA A 99 5.19 2.60 8.48
N LEU A 100 6.33 2.13 9.02
CA LEU A 100 6.37 1.33 10.25
C LEU A 100 6.08 2.19 11.49
N LEU A 101 6.63 3.40 11.55
CA LEU A 101 6.38 4.36 12.64
C LEU A 101 4.90 4.74 12.71
N LEU A 102 4.26 4.90 11.56
CA LEU A 102 2.82 5.11 11.45
C LEU A 102 2.03 3.90 11.98
N GLN A 103 2.41 2.65 11.61
CA GLN A 103 1.74 1.47 12.17
C GLN A 103 1.89 1.38 13.69
N MET A 104 3.07 1.73 14.23
CA MET A 104 3.29 1.82 15.67
C MET A 104 2.37 2.86 16.31
N ALA A 105 2.26 4.05 15.72
CA ALA A 105 1.34 5.09 16.21
C ALA A 105 -0.11 4.60 16.22
N LEU A 106 -0.58 3.97 15.13
CA LEU A 106 -1.94 3.46 15.00
C LEU A 106 -2.25 2.37 16.03
N TYR A 107 -1.31 1.46 16.29
CA TYR A 107 -1.41 0.47 17.36
C TYR A 107 -1.55 1.11 18.74
N GLN A 108 -0.72 2.13 19.04
CA GLN A 108 -0.77 2.85 20.31
C GLN A 108 -2.09 3.62 20.47
N LEU A 109 -2.59 4.24 19.41
CA LEU A 109 -3.90 4.92 19.41
C LEU A 109 -5.05 3.94 19.63
N LYS A 110 -5.01 2.76 19.00
CA LYS A 110 -5.99 1.70 19.24
C LYS A 110 -5.99 1.25 20.70
N SER A 111 -4.83 1.21 21.32
CA SER A 111 -4.64 0.88 22.75
C SER A 111 -4.87 2.08 23.69
N ALA A 112 -5.43 3.19 23.19
CA ALA A 112 -5.67 4.44 23.92
C ALA A 112 -4.43 5.08 24.57
N ASN A 113 -3.23 4.75 24.11
CA ASN A 113 -1.98 5.30 24.61
C ASN A 113 -1.53 6.53 23.79
N ILE A 114 -2.18 7.66 24.06
CA ILE A 114 -1.99 8.89 23.28
C ILE A 114 -0.55 9.41 23.37
N GLU A 115 0.12 9.31 24.52
CA GLU A 115 1.50 9.81 24.65
C GLU A 115 2.50 9.00 23.82
N LYS A 116 2.41 7.65 23.83
CA LYS A 116 3.24 6.82 22.96
C LYS A 116 2.91 7.01 21.48
N ALA A 117 1.63 7.24 21.16
CA ALA A 117 1.23 7.57 19.80
C ALA A 117 1.84 8.90 19.34
N LYS A 118 1.80 9.95 20.18
CA LYS A 118 2.45 11.24 19.89
C LYS A 118 3.93 11.07 19.60
N THR A 119 4.65 10.32 20.44
CA THR A 119 6.08 10.02 20.18
C THR A 119 6.30 9.34 18.83
N SER A 120 5.47 8.35 18.49
CA SER A 120 5.57 7.61 17.23
C SER A 120 5.22 8.49 16.02
N LEU A 121 4.21 9.37 16.15
CA LEU A 121 3.83 10.33 15.11
C LEU A 121 4.91 11.39 14.90
N THR A 122 5.51 11.92 15.96
CA THR A 122 6.66 12.83 15.83
C THR A 122 7.84 12.15 15.15
N GLN A 123 8.14 10.89 15.48
CA GLN A 123 9.19 10.15 14.74
C GLN A 123 8.82 9.94 13.27
N PHE A 124 7.53 9.68 12.98
CA PHE A 124 7.01 9.54 11.63
C PHE A 124 7.19 10.83 10.80
N THR A 125 6.86 12.00 11.36
CA THR A 125 7.00 13.28 10.62
C THR A 125 8.46 13.55 10.23
N HIS A 126 9.40 13.12 11.08
CA HIS A 126 10.84 13.24 10.85
C HIS A 126 11.47 12.07 10.08
N SER A 127 10.68 11.08 9.62
CA SER A 127 11.25 9.91 8.95
C SER A 127 11.86 10.28 7.60
N GLN A 128 12.98 9.64 7.25
CA GLN A 128 13.70 9.95 6.00
C GLN A 128 12.95 9.49 4.75
N ARG A 129 12.20 8.39 4.86
CA ARG A 129 11.44 7.81 3.76
C ARG A 129 10.10 7.26 4.21
N TYR A 130 9.22 7.00 3.25
CA TYR A 130 7.93 6.34 3.47
C TYR A 130 7.72 5.28 2.39
N ASN A 131 7.58 4.02 2.80
CA ASN A 131 7.35 2.90 1.89
C ASN A 131 6.42 1.85 2.55
N GLU A 132 5.25 1.62 1.95
CA GLU A 132 4.24 0.66 2.39
C GLU A 132 4.47 -0.76 1.83
N TYR A 133 5.59 -0.97 1.14
CA TYR A 133 6.02 -2.23 0.54
C TYR A 133 5.01 -2.78 -0.46
N SER A 134 4.32 -1.92 -1.22
CA SER A 134 3.39 -2.34 -2.28
C SER A 134 4.13 -3.05 -3.41
N GLY A 135 5.23 -2.47 -3.90
CA GLY A 135 6.12 -3.09 -4.90
C GLY A 135 6.62 -4.46 -4.45
N ASP A 136 7.23 -4.54 -3.26
CA ASP A 136 7.74 -5.81 -2.72
C ASP A 136 6.64 -6.87 -2.58
N TYR A 137 5.43 -6.46 -2.22
CA TYR A 137 4.27 -7.36 -2.17
C TYR A 137 3.95 -7.91 -3.57
N PHE A 138 3.83 -7.03 -4.58
CA PHE A 138 3.56 -7.45 -5.96
C PHE A 138 4.64 -8.41 -6.47
N SER A 139 5.92 -8.06 -6.31
CA SER A 139 7.03 -8.89 -6.76
C SER A 139 7.08 -10.24 -6.05
N THR A 140 6.76 -10.30 -4.75
CA THR A 140 6.72 -11.55 -4.00
C THR A 140 5.63 -12.48 -4.50
N VAL A 141 4.43 -11.95 -4.76
CA VAL A 141 3.30 -12.73 -5.27
C VAL A 141 3.54 -13.17 -6.73
N ASP A 142 4.02 -12.27 -7.60
CA ASP A 142 4.35 -12.58 -9.00
C ASP A 142 5.37 -13.70 -9.10
N LEU A 143 6.47 -13.61 -8.35
CA LEU A 143 7.53 -14.60 -8.36
C LEU A 143 7.05 -15.96 -7.83
N ALA A 144 6.29 -15.98 -6.72
CA ALA A 144 5.77 -17.22 -6.16
C ALA A 144 4.81 -17.94 -7.13
N LEU A 145 3.96 -17.20 -7.84
CA LEU A 145 3.04 -17.78 -8.83
C LEU A 145 3.81 -18.39 -10.02
N LYS A 146 4.85 -17.70 -10.51
CA LYS A 146 5.74 -18.22 -11.57
C LYS A 146 6.47 -19.48 -11.13
N GLU A 147 7.03 -19.49 -9.93
CA GLU A 147 7.70 -20.67 -9.35
C GLU A 147 6.74 -21.85 -9.17
N ALA A 148 5.45 -21.58 -8.96
CA ALA A 148 4.40 -22.59 -8.89
C ALA A 148 3.89 -23.09 -10.26
N GLY A 149 4.48 -22.60 -11.36
CA GLY A 149 4.18 -23.03 -12.72
C GLY A 149 3.14 -22.18 -13.46
N ALA A 150 2.76 -21.01 -12.93
CA ALA A 150 1.94 -20.07 -13.68
C ALA A 150 2.73 -19.50 -14.88
N ASN A 151 2.05 -19.40 -16.03
CA ASN A 151 2.63 -18.74 -17.19
C ASN A 151 2.82 -17.24 -16.91
N ASP A 152 3.91 -16.67 -17.41
CA ASP A 152 4.14 -15.23 -17.33
C ASP A 152 3.38 -14.50 -18.44
N ASP A 153 2.07 -14.48 -18.30
CA ASP A 153 1.10 -13.92 -19.23
C ASP A 153 0.21 -12.85 -18.55
N PHE A 154 -0.77 -12.35 -19.29
CA PHE A 154 -1.67 -11.31 -18.79
C PHE A 154 -2.53 -11.80 -17.63
N SER A 155 -3.04 -13.03 -17.71
CA SER A 155 -3.84 -13.66 -16.64
C SER A 155 -3.11 -13.64 -15.32
N LEU A 156 -1.82 -13.97 -15.32
CA LEU A 156 -0.99 -13.88 -14.12
C LEU A 156 -0.92 -12.46 -13.55
N LYS A 157 -0.75 -11.42 -14.38
CA LYS A 157 -0.66 -10.05 -13.89
C LYS A 157 -1.97 -9.56 -13.30
N ILE A 158 -3.09 -9.91 -13.92
CA ILE A 158 -4.41 -9.64 -13.36
C ILE A 158 -4.62 -10.37 -12.03
N ALA A 159 -4.16 -11.61 -11.91
CA ALA A 159 -4.19 -12.34 -10.65
C ALA A 159 -3.37 -11.65 -9.54
N VAL A 160 -2.15 -11.24 -9.85
CA VAL A 160 -1.27 -10.50 -8.91
C VAL A 160 -1.96 -9.23 -8.40
N LEU A 161 -2.55 -8.45 -9.30
CA LEU A 161 -3.32 -7.25 -8.95
C LEU A 161 -4.55 -7.59 -8.09
N GLY A 162 -5.30 -8.63 -8.45
CA GLY A 162 -6.46 -9.11 -7.71
C GLY A 162 -6.10 -9.54 -6.28
N ILE A 163 -5.01 -10.31 -6.11
CA ILE A 163 -4.50 -10.71 -4.79
C ILE A 163 -4.08 -9.48 -3.98
N ALA A 164 -3.35 -8.54 -4.58
CA ALA A 164 -2.92 -7.32 -3.92
C ALA A 164 -4.07 -6.39 -3.52
N ALA A 165 -5.16 -6.37 -4.28
CA ALA A 165 -6.37 -5.63 -3.94
C ALA A 165 -7.01 -6.14 -2.63
N THR A 166 -6.84 -7.43 -2.32
CA THR A 166 -7.33 -8.00 -1.05
C THR A 166 -6.45 -7.67 0.15
N ARG A 167 -5.19 -7.23 -0.04
CA ARG A 167 -4.23 -6.97 1.04
C ARG A 167 -4.83 -6.07 2.13
N TYR A 168 -4.48 -6.32 3.40
CA TYR A 168 -4.80 -5.39 4.49
C TYR A 168 -4.30 -3.99 4.13
N LYS A 169 -5.08 -2.97 4.45
CA LYS A 169 -4.73 -1.57 4.21
C LYS A 169 -4.53 -0.87 5.53
N THR A 170 -3.69 0.17 5.53
CA THR A 170 -3.47 1.01 6.71
C THR A 170 -4.82 1.55 7.20
N ASN A 171 -5.12 1.32 8.47
CA ASN A 171 -6.35 1.80 9.09
C ASN A 171 -6.11 3.18 9.71
N TYR A 172 -6.42 4.23 8.97
CA TYR A 172 -6.26 5.61 9.40
C TYR A 172 -7.31 6.07 10.41
N ALA A 173 -8.36 5.28 10.70
CA ALA A 173 -9.48 5.71 11.52
C ALA A 173 -9.09 6.15 12.95
N PRO A 174 -8.17 5.48 13.69
CA PRO A 174 -7.73 5.93 14.99
C PRO A 174 -7.06 7.31 14.96
N LEU A 175 -6.22 7.56 13.94
CA LEU A 175 -5.54 8.83 13.75
C LEU A 175 -6.53 9.94 13.34
N ALA A 176 -7.39 9.68 12.36
CA ALA A 176 -8.42 10.62 11.95
C ALA A 176 -9.34 10.99 13.12
N LYS A 177 -9.71 10.03 13.98
CA LYS A 177 -10.48 10.25 15.19
C LYS A 177 -9.74 11.12 16.21
N LEU A 178 -8.43 10.90 16.40
CA LEU A 178 -7.60 11.73 17.27
C LEU A 178 -7.59 13.17 16.79
N CYS A 179 -7.23 13.40 15.53
CA CYS A 179 -7.11 14.73 14.95
C CYS A 179 -8.45 15.46 14.93
N LYS A 180 -9.56 14.76 14.62
CA LYS A 180 -10.90 15.32 14.67
C LYS A 180 -11.34 15.71 16.09
N LYS A 181 -10.91 14.99 17.14
CA LYS A 181 -11.29 15.29 18.54
C LYS A 181 -10.39 16.30 19.23
N THR A 182 -9.22 16.59 18.69
CA THR A 182 -8.26 17.50 19.31
C THR A 182 -8.69 18.94 19.09
N ASP A 183 -8.95 19.70 20.15
CA ASP A 183 -9.35 21.10 20.04
C ASP A 183 -8.14 22.05 20.02
N THR A 184 -8.40 23.33 19.77
CA THR A 184 -7.38 24.39 19.63
C THR A 184 -6.61 24.69 20.91
N ASP A 185 -7.11 24.23 22.06
CA ASP A 185 -6.43 24.28 23.34
C ASP A 185 -5.23 23.32 23.43
N ASN A 186 -5.21 22.28 22.60
CA ASN A 186 -4.10 21.33 22.48
C ASN A 186 -3.30 21.56 21.18
N ALA A 187 -2.68 22.74 21.08
CA ALA A 187 -1.89 23.15 19.93
C ALA A 187 -0.79 22.15 19.54
N VAL A 188 -0.17 21.47 20.52
CA VAL A 188 0.86 20.46 20.26
C VAL A 188 0.30 19.29 19.45
N LEU A 189 -0.86 18.76 19.85
CA LEU A 189 -1.45 17.60 19.18
C LEU A 189 -2.06 17.99 17.82
N LEU A 190 -2.61 19.21 17.68
CA LEU A 190 -3.03 19.73 16.38
C LEU A 190 -1.85 19.87 15.42
N ASN A 191 -0.71 20.39 15.89
CA ASN A 191 0.49 20.51 15.07
C ASN A 191 1.01 19.14 14.63
N ILE A 192 1.02 18.14 15.52
CA ILE A 192 1.37 16.76 15.15
C ILE A 192 0.41 16.23 14.07
N CYS A 193 -0.89 16.49 14.18
CA CYS A 193 -1.88 16.11 13.17
C CYS A 193 -1.62 16.79 11.82
N LEU A 194 -1.26 18.08 11.82
CA LEU A 194 -0.92 18.82 10.63
C LEU A 194 0.34 18.27 9.96
N GLU A 195 1.46 18.17 10.69
CA GLU A 195 2.72 17.61 10.17
C GLU A 195 2.55 16.17 9.69
N THR A 196 1.75 15.36 10.40
CA THR A 196 1.43 14.00 9.98
C THR A 196 0.68 14.01 8.65
N SER A 197 -0.30 14.91 8.48
CA SER A 197 -1.07 15.03 7.24
C SER A 197 -0.20 15.48 6.07
N GLU A 198 0.70 16.46 6.28
CA GLU A 198 1.68 16.92 5.29
C GLU A 198 2.61 15.80 4.87
N LYS A 199 3.14 15.04 5.85
CA LYS A 199 4.01 13.90 5.56
C LYS A 199 3.33 12.83 4.71
N LEU A 200 2.03 12.58 4.92
CA LEU A 200 1.25 11.64 4.11
C LEU A 200 1.02 12.15 2.69
N ILE A 201 0.77 13.46 2.52
CA ILE A 201 0.61 14.13 1.22
C ILE A 201 1.93 14.09 0.43
N GLU A 202 3.05 14.43 1.06
CA GLU A 202 4.38 14.44 0.43
C GLU A 202 4.93 13.04 0.16
N SER A 203 4.36 12.02 0.80
CA SER A 203 4.84 10.65 0.63
C SER A 203 4.59 10.17 -0.80
N LYS A 204 5.57 9.46 -1.37
CA LYS A 204 5.38 8.64 -2.58
C LYS A 204 4.70 7.30 -2.26
N GLY A 205 3.88 7.26 -1.21
CA GLY A 205 3.12 6.09 -0.78
C GLY A 205 2.00 5.74 -1.75
N GLY A 206 0.91 5.15 -1.23
CA GLY A 206 -0.28 4.88 -2.03
C GLY A 206 -1.20 6.09 -2.24
N LEU A 207 -2.06 6.02 -3.26
CA LEU A 207 -3.12 7.01 -3.51
C LEU A 207 -4.01 7.23 -2.27
N LEU A 208 -4.35 6.15 -1.57
CA LEU A 208 -5.13 6.19 -0.33
C LEU A 208 -4.40 6.96 0.77
N THR A 209 -3.08 6.80 0.88
CA THR A 209 -2.24 7.49 1.88
C THR A 209 -2.28 9.00 1.65
N HIS A 210 -2.10 9.43 0.39
CA HIS A 210 -2.18 10.83 0.01
C HIS A 210 -3.57 11.42 0.27
N GLN A 211 -4.64 10.72 -0.15
CA GLN A 211 -6.03 11.14 0.09
C GLN A 211 -6.31 11.29 1.59
N MET A 212 -5.76 10.40 2.41
CA MET A 212 -5.93 10.47 3.86
C MET A 212 -5.17 11.63 4.50
N GLY A 213 -3.99 11.95 3.98
CA GLY A 213 -3.28 13.18 4.32
C GLY A 213 -4.13 14.43 4.05
N LEU A 214 -4.64 14.60 2.83
CA LEU A 214 -5.48 15.76 2.48
C LEU A 214 -6.73 15.88 3.37
N SER A 215 -7.42 14.76 3.62
CA SER A 215 -8.60 14.74 4.47
C SER A 215 -8.28 15.14 5.92
N MET A 216 -7.16 14.67 6.47
CA MET A 216 -6.73 15.04 7.81
C MET A 216 -6.29 16.51 7.90
N GLN A 217 -5.53 16.99 6.91
CA GLN A 217 -5.08 18.37 6.84
C GLN A 217 -6.26 19.35 6.84
N LYS A 218 -7.28 19.08 6.00
CA LYS A 218 -8.51 19.88 5.96
C LYS A 218 -9.16 20.04 7.32
N ASN A 219 -9.32 18.94 8.06
CA ASN A 219 -9.95 18.96 9.39
C ASN A 219 -9.16 19.81 10.39
N VAL A 220 -7.83 19.89 10.25
CA VAL A 220 -6.98 20.72 11.12
C VAL A 220 -7.07 22.20 10.72
N LEU A 221 -7.02 22.49 9.42
CA LEU A 221 -7.12 23.86 8.89
C LEU A 221 -8.48 24.51 9.23
N GLU A 222 -9.58 23.74 9.13
CA GLU A 222 -10.92 24.20 9.53
C GLU A 222 -10.99 24.59 11.02
N LYS A 223 -10.18 23.97 11.89
CA LYS A 223 -10.14 24.32 13.33
C LYS A 223 -9.34 25.57 13.62
N TYR A 224 -8.38 25.89 12.76
CA TYR A 224 -7.62 27.13 12.83
C TYR A 224 -8.34 28.31 12.16
N ASP A 225 -9.55 28.10 11.64
CA ASP A 225 -10.27 29.06 10.80
C ASP A 225 -9.42 29.57 9.61
N ASP A 226 -8.50 28.72 9.12
CA ASP A 226 -7.59 29.06 8.02
C ASP A 226 -8.28 28.87 6.67
N SER A 227 -9.04 29.90 6.26
CA SER A 227 -9.80 29.87 5.02
C SER A 227 -8.93 29.72 3.76
N GLU A 228 -7.69 30.22 3.80
CA GLU A 228 -6.75 30.14 2.68
C GLU A 228 -6.23 28.71 2.55
N GLY A 229 -5.72 28.13 3.64
CA GLY A 229 -5.27 26.75 3.66
C GLY A 229 -6.39 25.76 3.28
N VAL A 230 -7.65 26.01 3.69
CA VAL A 230 -8.79 25.17 3.27
C VAL A 230 -9.01 25.23 1.76
N ALA A 231 -8.88 26.41 1.13
CA ALA A 231 -9.01 26.57 -0.31
C ALA A 231 -7.85 25.91 -1.09
N GLU A 232 -6.63 26.01 -0.58
CA GLU A 232 -5.46 25.32 -1.12
C GLU A 232 -5.60 23.80 -1.04
N ASN A 233 -6.02 23.28 0.12
CA ASN A 233 -6.27 21.86 0.32
C ASN A 233 -7.37 21.34 -0.63
N ALA A 234 -8.45 22.10 -0.85
CA ALA A 234 -9.49 21.74 -1.81
C ALA A 234 -8.96 21.69 -3.26
N SER A 235 -8.05 22.61 -3.61
CA SER A 235 -7.37 22.60 -4.92
C SER A 235 -6.44 21.39 -5.06
N ALA A 236 -5.70 21.04 -4.01
CA ALA A 236 -4.86 19.84 -3.98
C ALA A 236 -5.67 18.55 -4.09
N GLN A 237 -6.83 18.47 -3.43
CA GLN A 237 -7.77 17.34 -3.59
C GLN A 237 -8.24 17.20 -5.03
N LYS A 238 -8.62 18.31 -5.68
CA LYS A 238 -9.00 18.28 -7.10
C LYS A 238 -7.85 17.82 -8.00
N ALA A 239 -6.62 18.25 -7.72
CA ALA A 239 -5.44 17.79 -8.44
C ALA A 239 -5.21 16.28 -8.26
N LEU A 240 -5.38 15.75 -7.04
CA LEU A 240 -5.32 14.31 -6.79
C LEU A 240 -6.41 13.55 -7.53
N ASP A 241 -7.65 14.07 -7.57
CA ASP A 241 -8.75 13.44 -8.30
C ASP A 241 -8.43 13.36 -9.80
N THR A 242 -7.93 14.45 -10.40
CA THR A 242 -7.45 14.46 -11.79
C THR A 242 -6.29 13.49 -12.00
N PHE A 243 -5.30 13.47 -11.11
CA PHE A 243 -4.18 12.53 -11.16
C PHE A 243 -4.67 11.07 -11.14
N ASN A 244 -5.65 10.75 -10.29
CA ASN A 244 -6.22 9.41 -10.21
C ASN A 244 -6.97 9.03 -11.50
N GLU A 245 -7.71 9.97 -12.11
CA GLU A 245 -8.32 9.74 -13.43
C GLU A 245 -7.27 9.46 -14.51
N GLU A 246 -6.21 10.26 -14.58
CA GLU A 246 -5.10 10.05 -15.50
C GLU A 246 -4.38 8.72 -15.25
N ALA A 247 -4.14 8.36 -13.98
CA ALA A 247 -3.53 7.10 -13.57
C ALA A 247 -4.36 5.90 -14.05
N ASN A 248 -5.70 5.97 -13.89
CA ASN A 248 -6.60 4.93 -14.36
C ASN A 248 -6.56 4.78 -15.89
N ILE A 249 -6.48 5.89 -16.63
CA ILE A 249 -6.34 5.87 -18.10
C ILE A 249 -4.99 5.26 -18.49
N ALA A 250 -3.88 5.73 -17.90
CA ALA A 250 -2.53 5.25 -18.18
C ALA A 250 -2.38 3.76 -17.84
N MET A 251 -3.02 3.28 -16.77
CA MET A 251 -3.01 1.88 -16.39
C MET A 251 -3.61 0.97 -17.48
N ASN A 252 -4.60 1.43 -18.25
CA ASN A 252 -5.10 0.66 -19.39
C ASN A 252 -4.01 0.42 -20.44
N MET A 253 -3.11 1.38 -20.67
CA MET A 253 -1.99 1.21 -21.62
C MET A 253 -0.92 0.26 -21.06
N VAL A 254 -0.67 0.34 -19.74
CA VAL A 254 0.24 -0.57 -19.03
C VAL A 254 -0.24 -2.00 -19.19
N LEU A 255 -1.50 -2.27 -18.85
CA LEU A 255 -2.12 -3.59 -18.88
C LEU A 255 -2.32 -4.17 -20.28
N ARG A 256 -2.09 -3.42 -21.36
CA ARG A 256 -2.13 -3.95 -22.74
C ARG A 256 -0.78 -4.46 -23.22
N SER A 257 0.30 -4.25 -22.47
CA SER A 257 1.65 -4.68 -22.87
C SER A 257 2.40 -5.33 -21.72
N ARG A 258 2.93 -6.53 -21.97
CA ARG A 258 3.81 -7.23 -21.03
C ARG A 258 4.97 -6.37 -20.56
N LYS A 259 5.72 -5.77 -21.50
CA LYS A 259 6.87 -4.92 -21.19
C LYS A 259 6.48 -3.73 -20.31
N ARG A 260 5.36 -3.06 -20.61
CA ARG A 260 4.90 -1.91 -19.81
C ARG A 260 4.44 -2.34 -18.42
N THR A 261 3.77 -3.49 -18.31
CA THR A 261 3.32 -4.03 -17.02
C THR A 261 4.50 -4.43 -16.13
N GLU A 262 5.48 -5.17 -16.68
CA GLU A 262 6.70 -5.54 -15.96
C GLU A 262 7.46 -4.30 -15.48
N TYR A 263 7.54 -3.28 -16.33
CA TYR A 263 8.20 -2.03 -15.99
C TYR A 263 7.43 -1.22 -14.93
N TRP A 264 6.11 -1.15 -15.00
CA TRP A 264 5.30 -0.51 -13.95
C TRP A 264 5.42 -1.23 -12.60
N LEU A 265 5.48 -2.57 -12.62
CA LEU A 265 5.73 -3.37 -11.41
C LEU A 265 7.12 -3.06 -10.81
N SER A 266 8.17 -2.92 -11.63
CA SER A 266 9.49 -2.53 -11.11
C SER A 266 9.51 -1.12 -10.54
N LEU A 267 8.84 -0.17 -11.20
CA LEU A 267 8.73 1.21 -10.69
C LEU A 267 8.03 1.28 -9.32
N ASN A 268 7.05 0.40 -9.05
CA ASN A 268 6.42 0.33 -7.73
C ASN A 268 7.38 -0.06 -6.61
N VAL A 269 8.39 -0.90 -6.91
CA VAL A 269 9.43 -1.29 -5.95
C VAL A 269 10.35 -0.10 -5.67
N ASP A 270 10.79 0.58 -6.74
CA ASP A 270 11.82 1.61 -6.64
C ASP A 270 11.28 2.96 -6.12
N TYR A 271 10.05 3.33 -6.52
CA TYR A 271 9.49 4.67 -6.31
C TYR A 271 8.17 4.71 -5.55
N GLY A 272 7.55 3.57 -5.26
CA GLY A 272 6.21 3.50 -4.67
C GLY A 272 5.08 3.68 -5.70
N GLU A 273 3.83 3.56 -5.24
CA GLU A 273 2.64 3.54 -6.11
C GLU A 273 2.44 4.89 -6.81
N MET A 274 2.48 6.00 -6.06
CA MET A 274 2.36 7.35 -6.64
C MET A 274 3.47 7.62 -7.66
N GLY A 275 4.72 7.30 -7.34
CA GLY A 275 5.84 7.50 -8.26
C GLY A 275 5.75 6.62 -9.53
N ALA A 276 5.26 5.39 -9.39
CA ALA A 276 5.00 4.54 -10.55
C ALA A 276 3.87 5.10 -11.43
N PHE A 277 2.83 5.69 -10.83
CA PHE A 277 1.74 6.33 -11.56
C PHE A 277 2.19 7.61 -12.28
N GLU A 278 2.94 8.49 -11.63
CA GLU A 278 3.54 9.68 -12.23
C GLU A 278 4.27 9.31 -13.53
N TYR A 279 5.15 8.30 -13.46
CA TYR A 279 5.92 7.87 -14.63
C TYR A 279 5.04 7.34 -15.77
N ILE A 280 4.05 6.49 -15.48
CA ILE A 280 3.22 5.91 -16.55
C ILE A 280 2.26 6.93 -17.17
N ILE A 281 1.81 7.93 -16.41
CA ILE A 281 1.03 9.05 -16.93
C ILE A 281 1.86 9.84 -17.94
N ASP A 282 3.10 10.17 -17.59
CA ASP A 282 4.01 10.88 -18.49
C ASP A 282 4.29 10.07 -19.77
N GLN A 283 4.50 8.76 -19.65
CA GLN A 283 4.67 7.89 -20.81
C GLN A 283 3.41 7.79 -21.67
N ALA A 284 2.22 7.73 -21.05
CA ALA A 284 0.96 7.70 -21.77
C ALA A 284 0.76 8.98 -22.58
N LYS A 285 1.03 10.15 -21.98
CA LYS A 285 0.97 11.45 -22.66
C LYS A 285 1.95 11.51 -23.84
N GLN A 286 3.23 11.17 -23.63
CA GLN A 286 4.23 11.14 -24.70
C GLN A 286 3.87 10.19 -25.85
N THR A 287 3.32 9.01 -25.53
CA THR A 287 2.90 8.04 -26.55
C THR A 287 1.70 8.55 -27.33
N SER A 288 0.74 9.20 -26.66
CA SER A 288 -0.46 9.75 -27.31
C SER A 288 -0.15 10.89 -28.28
N GLU A 289 0.91 11.67 -28.01
CA GLU A 289 1.37 12.74 -28.89
C GLU A 289 2.19 12.22 -30.09
N ASN A 290 2.73 11.00 -30.00
CA ASN A 290 3.53 10.38 -31.05
C ASN A 290 2.68 9.47 -31.95
N ASN A 291 2.25 10.00 -33.09
CA ASN A 291 1.42 9.31 -34.11
C ASN A 291 2.04 8.04 -34.74
N GLN A 292 3.25 7.64 -34.35
CA GLN A 292 3.94 6.45 -34.88
C GLN A 292 3.66 5.17 -34.09
N GLN A 293 3.09 5.24 -32.89
CA GLN A 293 2.75 4.07 -32.09
C GLN A 293 1.25 4.02 -31.84
N ASP A 294 0.64 2.85 -32.07
CA ASP A 294 -0.75 2.62 -31.66
C ASP A 294 -0.79 2.41 -30.13
N PRO A 295 -1.33 3.37 -29.35
CA PRO A 295 -1.42 3.23 -27.90
C PRO A 295 -2.38 2.11 -27.47
N CYS A 296 -3.24 1.63 -28.37
CA CYS A 296 -4.20 0.56 -28.15
C CYS A 296 -3.65 -0.83 -28.51
N ALA A 297 -2.45 -0.92 -29.08
CA ALA A 297 -1.85 -2.20 -29.46
C ALA A 297 -1.70 -3.12 -28.23
N ILE A 298 -2.19 -4.34 -28.38
CA ILE A 298 -2.09 -5.41 -27.37
C ILE A 298 -0.85 -6.25 -27.67
N ASN A 299 -0.01 -6.45 -26.65
CA ASN A 299 1.24 -7.21 -26.75
C ASN A 299 1.45 -8.02 -25.46
N TRP A 300 0.83 -9.19 -25.41
CA TRP A 300 0.88 -10.19 -24.35
C TRP A 300 1.31 -11.54 -24.90
#